data_AF-A0A9W4QRW8-F1
#
_entry.id   AF-A0A9W4QRW8-F1
#
_cell.length_a   1.000
_cell.length_b   1.000
_cell.length_c   1.000
_cell.angle_alpha   90.00
_cell.angle_beta   90.00
_cell.angle_gamma   90.00
#
_symmetry.space_group_name_H-M   'P 1'
#
loop_
_entity.id
_entity.type
_entity.pdbx_description
1 polymer ?
#
loop_
_entity_poly.entity_id
_entity_poly.type
_entity_poly.pdbx_seq_one_letter_code
_entity_poly.pdbx_strand_id
1 'polypeptide(L)'
;MFNDGLFDDEFNQPLPKVETKLPQNYAKDLQALPDKIKTTTFAKLKYIQWLEANIQGGWTQKNLEPLLKVMPEVEGEKKPSWRTAARWYSAYTNADKNIMALIPSHQKKGNRERETATDKFFEKALERYLVKEKPSVASAYKFYKGLVIIENDSVVGSDLKPLTYKAFKNRIDNLPQYEVMIARYGKRLADIAFNKVEGHRRPTRVLEKVEIDHTPLDLTLLDDELHIPLGRPTLTMLVECI
;
A
#
# COMPACT_ATOMS: atom_id res chain seq x y z
N MET A 1 -61.90 -1.82 27.34
CA MET A 1 -61.52 -0.63 26.54
C MET A 1 -60.06 -0.34 26.80
N PHE A 2 -59.16 -0.81 25.93
CA PHE A 2 -57.86 -0.18 25.69
C PHE A 2 -57.59 -0.36 24.21
N ASN A 3 -57.43 0.77 23.52
CA ASN A 3 -57.31 0.92 22.10
C ASN A 3 -55.81 0.92 21.78
N ASP A 4 -55.25 -0.22 21.35
CA ASP A 4 -53.87 -0.29 20.86
C ASP A 4 -53.82 0.24 19.43
N GLY A 5 -53.87 1.57 19.32
CA GLY A 5 -53.33 2.28 18.18
C GLY A 5 -51.98 2.84 18.58
N LEU A 6 -50.87 2.23 18.14
CA LEU A 6 -49.56 2.86 18.27
C LEU A 6 -48.58 2.37 17.19
N PHE A 7 -48.33 3.29 16.26
CA PHE A 7 -47.13 3.44 15.43
C PHE A 7 -46.77 2.30 14.48
N ASP A 8 -47.27 2.40 13.25
CA ASP A 8 -46.55 1.87 12.09
C ASP A 8 -45.28 2.73 11.90
N ASP A 9 -44.11 2.12 12.08
CA ASP A 9 -42.81 2.74 11.83
C ASP A 9 -42.68 3.12 10.33
N GLU A 10 -42.96 4.38 10.02
CA GLU A 10 -42.77 4.99 8.68
C GLU A 10 -41.30 4.94 8.19
N PHE A 11 -40.36 4.52 9.04
CA PHE A 11 -38.94 4.41 8.73
C PHE A 11 -38.49 3.05 8.20
N ASN A 12 -39.40 2.08 8.02
CA ASN A 12 -39.05 0.75 7.50
C ASN A 12 -39.01 0.66 5.97
N GLN A 13 -39.12 1.79 5.26
CA GLN A 13 -38.89 1.84 3.83
C GLN A 13 -37.38 1.89 3.55
N PRO A 14 -36.80 0.92 2.81
CA PRO A 14 -35.41 1.00 2.41
C PRO A 14 -35.21 2.27 1.58
N LEU A 15 -34.26 3.12 2.00
CA LEU A 15 -33.88 4.32 1.26
C LEU A 15 -33.68 3.94 -0.22
N PRO A 16 -34.28 4.69 -1.17
CA PRO A 16 -34.08 4.41 -2.58
C PRO A 16 -32.58 4.42 -2.84
N LYS A 17 -32.07 3.32 -3.39
CA LYS A 17 -30.67 3.22 -3.79
C LYS A 17 -30.42 4.35 -4.78
N VAL A 18 -29.72 5.39 -4.33
CA VAL A 18 -29.21 6.43 -5.21
C VAL A 18 -28.20 5.72 -6.11
N GLU A 19 -28.64 5.32 -7.29
CA GLU A 19 -27.75 4.91 -8.36
C GLU A 19 -26.85 6.11 -8.65
N THR A 20 -25.64 6.07 -8.11
CA THR A 20 -24.58 6.97 -8.53
C THR A 20 -24.31 6.63 -9.99
N LYS A 21 -24.96 7.36 -10.90
CA LYS A 21 -24.63 7.30 -12.32
C LYS A 21 -23.12 7.50 -12.40
N LEU A 22 -22.41 6.48 -12.88
CA LEU A 22 -21.00 6.61 -13.24
C LEU A 22 -20.86 7.89 -14.06
N PRO A 23 -19.87 8.76 -13.79
CA PRO A 23 -19.72 9.99 -14.52
C PRO A 23 -19.71 9.63 -16.01
N GLN A 24 -20.72 10.10 -16.74
CA GLN A 24 -20.76 9.97 -18.18
C GLN A 24 -19.48 10.64 -18.66
N ASN A 25 -18.53 9.85 -19.16
CA ASN A 25 -17.35 10.35 -19.86
C ASN A 25 -17.87 10.99 -21.14
N TYR A 26 -18.38 12.22 -21.04
CA TYR A 26 -18.43 13.12 -22.18
C TYR A 26 -17.01 13.14 -22.72
N ALA A 27 -16.86 12.78 -24.00
CA ALA A 27 -15.58 12.86 -24.68
C ALA A 27 -15.03 14.25 -24.38
N LYS A 28 -13.97 14.32 -23.56
CA LYS A 28 -13.36 15.59 -23.16
C LYS A 28 -13.05 16.30 -24.46
N ASP A 29 -13.73 17.40 -24.70
CA ASP A 29 -13.50 18.20 -25.89
C ASP A 29 -12.01 18.57 -25.94
N LEU A 30 -11.40 18.52 -27.12
CA LEU A 30 -9.94 18.64 -27.26
C LEU A 30 -9.46 20.01 -26.74
N GLN A 31 -10.38 20.98 -26.75
CA GLN A 31 -10.23 22.32 -26.22
C GLN A 31 -10.15 22.38 -24.68
N ALA A 32 -10.67 21.39 -23.96
CA ALA A 32 -10.64 21.34 -22.50
C ALA A 32 -9.34 20.77 -21.91
N LEU A 33 -8.39 20.34 -22.76
CA LEU A 33 -7.11 19.78 -22.31
C LEU A 33 -6.08 20.89 -21.97
N PRO A 34 -5.12 20.63 -21.06
CA PRO A 34 -4.01 21.54 -20.82
C PRO A 34 -3.21 21.85 -22.10
N ASP A 35 -2.70 23.07 -22.25
CA ASP A 35 -2.06 23.53 -23.49
C ASP A 35 -0.88 22.67 -23.91
N LYS A 36 -0.10 22.18 -22.95
CA LYS A 36 1.00 21.22 -23.20
C LYS A 36 0.52 19.89 -23.80
N ILE A 37 -0.66 19.42 -23.41
CA ILE A 37 -1.25 18.19 -23.96
C ILE A 37 -1.84 18.45 -25.35
N LYS A 38 -2.41 19.64 -25.58
CA LYS A 38 -2.89 20.05 -26.91
C LYS A 38 -1.74 20.11 -27.91
N THR A 39 -0.67 20.84 -27.60
CA THR A 39 0.47 21.03 -28.50
C THR A 39 1.13 19.69 -28.87
N THR A 40 1.35 18.81 -27.90
CA THR A 40 1.86 17.44 -28.14
C THR A 40 0.91 16.62 -29.03
N THR A 41 -0.39 16.69 -28.81
CA THR A 41 -1.39 15.95 -29.60
C THR A 41 -1.44 16.44 -31.05
N PHE A 42 -1.45 17.77 -31.26
CA PHE A 42 -1.39 18.37 -32.59
C PHE A 42 -0.06 18.07 -33.31
N ALA A 43 1.07 18.06 -32.59
CA ALA A 43 2.36 17.70 -33.15
C ALA A 43 2.36 16.25 -33.68
N LYS A 44 1.83 15.30 -32.90
CA LYS A 44 1.68 13.89 -33.34
C LYS A 44 0.81 13.76 -34.58
N LEU A 45 -0.30 14.49 -34.65
CA LEU A 45 -1.19 14.48 -35.80
C LEU A 45 -0.49 15.00 -37.06
N LYS A 46 0.24 16.11 -36.95
CA LYS A 46 1.05 16.66 -38.06
C LYS A 46 2.09 15.66 -38.55
N TYR A 47 2.78 14.97 -37.65
CA TYR A 47 3.74 13.92 -38.03
C TYR A 47 3.06 12.76 -38.76
N ILE A 48 1.90 12.30 -38.29
CA ILE A 48 1.18 11.21 -38.94
C ILE A 48 0.69 11.62 -40.33
N GLN A 49 0.11 12.81 -40.48
CA GLN A 49 -0.35 13.33 -41.77
C GLN A 49 0.81 13.46 -42.77
N TRP A 50 1.95 13.96 -42.31
CA TRP A 50 3.14 14.06 -43.16
C TRP A 50 3.67 12.69 -43.57
N LEU A 51 3.68 11.71 -42.66
CA LEU A 51 4.10 10.34 -42.98
C LEU A 51 3.10 9.63 -43.90
N GLU A 52 1.80 9.79 -43.70
CA GLU A 52 0.74 9.21 -44.56
C GLU A 52 0.83 9.76 -45.99
N ALA A 53 1.19 11.03 -46.17
CA ALA A 53 1.36 11.66 -47.49
C ALA A 53 2.63 11.20 -48.24
N ASN A 54 3.69 10.81 -47.52
CA ASN A 54 5.00 10.53 -48.12
C ASN A 54 5.38 9.04 -48.12
N ILE A 55 4.61 8.18 -47.44
CA ILE A 55 4.90 6.75 -47.36
C ILE A 55 4.40 6.01 -48.61
N GLN A 56 5.27 5.17 -49.17
CA GLN A 56 4.91 4.22 -50.21
C GLN A 56 5.01 2.81 -49.62
N GLY A 57 3.86 2.18 -49.35
CA GLY A 57 3.74 0.86 -48.74
C GLY A 57 3.35 0.89 -47.26
N GLY A 58 3.69 -0.18 -46.51
CA GLY A 58 3.28 -0.33 -45.12
C GLY A 58 4.15 0.43 -44.11
N TRP A 59 3.62 0.60 -42.88
CA TRP A 59 4.28 1.25 -41.73
C TRP A 59 5.37 0.36 -41.10
N THR A 60 6.39 0.03 -41.89
CA THR A 60 7.52 -0.82 -41.50
C THR A 60 8.79 0.01 -41.31
N GLN A 61 9.78 -0.55 -40.60
CA GLN A 61 11.07 0.11 -40.34
C GLN A 61 11.73 0.63 -41.62
N LYS A 62 11.81 -0.22 -42.66
CA LYS A 62 12.46 0.09 -43.95
C LYS A 62 11.86 1.32 -44.64
N ASN A 63 10.54 1.51 -44.53
CA ASN A 63 9.83 2.60 -45.21
C ASN A 63 9.79 3.88 -44.36
N LEU A 64 9.76 3.76 -43.03
CA LEU A 64 9.65 4.90 -42.11
C LEU A 64 11.00 5.55 -41.79
N GLU A 65 12.08 4.77 -41.62
CA GLU A 65 13.41 5.31 -41.30
C GLU A 65 13.93 6.39 -42.27
N PRO A 66 13.83 6.24 -43.61
CA PRO A 66 14.26 7.30 -44.52
C PRO A 66 13.40 8.56 -44.35
N LEU A 67 12.08 8.40 -44.18
CA LEU A 67 11.15 9.52 -44.03
C LEU A 67 11.37 10.28 -42.71
N LEU A 68 11.63 9.57 -41.61
CA LEU A 68 11.89 10.17 -40.30
C LEU A 68 13.14 11.06 -40.28
N LYS A 69 14.12 10.81 -41.16
CA LYS A 69 15.32 11.66 -41.30
C LYS A 69 14.98 13.00 -41.95
N VAL A 70 14.12 13.00 -42.97
CA VAL A 70 13.78 14.19 -43.78
C VAL A 70 12.58 14.96 -43.20
N MET A 71 11.83 14.33 -42.30
CA MET A 71 10.65 14.92 -41.67
C MET A 71 10.97 16.25 -40.95
N PRO A 72 10.17 17.31 -41.17
CA PRO A 72 10.36 18.60 -40.50
C PRO A 72 10.10 18.48 -39.00
N GLU A 73 10.74 19.33 -38.20
CA GLU A 73 10.48 19.40 -36.77
C GLU A 73 9.20 20.19 -36.51
N VAL A 74 8.38 19.68 -35.60
CA VAL A 74 7.13 20.31 -35.17
C VAL A 74 7.24 20.65 -33.70
N GLU A 75 6.84 21.86 -33.34
CA GLU A 75 6.81 22.32 -31.96
C GLU A 75 5.85 21.47 -31.11
N GLY A 76 6.31 21.03 -29.94
CA GLY A 76 5.53 20.28 -28.96
C GLY A 76 5.93 18.82 -28.77
N GLU A 77 6.50 18.14 -29.77
CA GLU A 77 6.93 16.74 -29.65
C GLU A 77 8.17 16.45 -30.50
N LYS A 78 9.13 15.71 -29.95
CA LYS A 78 10.35 15.31 -30.68
C LYS A 78 10.04 14.30 -31.77
N LYS A 79 10.92 14.21 -32.78
CA LYS A 79 10.78 13.20 -33.85
C LYS A 79 10.64 11.80 -33.25
N PRO A 80 9.55 11.06 -33.54
CA PRO A 80 9.35 9.71 -33.04
C PRO A 80 10.36 8.72 -33.64
N SER A 81 10.62 7.63 -32.90
CA SER A 81 11.22 6.43 -33.50
C SER A 81 10.22 5.75 -34.44
N TRP A 82 10.68 4.91 -35.39
CA TRP A 82 9.79 4.19 -36.30
C TRP A 82 8.71 3.38 -35.57
N ARG A 83 9.06 2.74 -34.44
CA ARG A 83 8.11 1.98 -33.60
C ARG A 83 7.08 2.90 -32.97
N THR A 84 7.49 4.09 -32.56
CA THR A 84 6.61 5.10 -31.97
C THR A 84 5.62 5.63 -33.01
N ALA A 85 6.10 5.95 -34.22
CA ALA A 85 5.27 6.43 -35.32
C ALA A 85 4.25 5.37 -35.77
N ALA A 86 4.69 4.12 -35.98
CA ALA A 86 3.80 3.01 -36.30
C ALA A 86 2.75 2.74 -35.21
N ARG A 87 3.13 2.86 -33.93
CA ARG A 87 2.20 2.74 -32.80
C ARG A 87 1.16 3.86 -32.79
N TRP A 88 1.58 5.12 -33.02
CA TRP A 88 0.65 6.24 -33.09
C TRP A 88 -0.32 6.09 -34.27
N TYR A 89 0.18 5.68 -35.44
CA TYR A 89 -0.67 5.42 -36.60
C TYR A 89 -1.66 4.30 -36.33
N SER A 90 -1.21 3.16 -35.78
CA SER A 90 -2.12 2.06 -35.42
C SER A 90 -3.17 2.50 -34.40
N ALA A 91 -2.82 3.30 -33.39
CA ALA A 91 -3.79 3.85 -32.45
C ALA A 91 -4.79 4.81 -33.12
N TYR A 92 -4.33 5.59 -34.09
CA TYR A 92 -5.15 6.52 -34.85
C TYR A 92 -6.11 5.81 -35.82
N THR A 93 -5.65 4.80 -36.55
CA THR A 93 -6.49 4.01 -37.48
C THR A 93 -7.50 3.15 -36.75
N ASN A 94 -7.12 2.53 -35.62
CA ASN A 94 -8.02 1.71 -34.82
C ASN A 94 -9.12 2.53 -34.13
N ALA A 95 -8.96 3.85 -34.05
CA ALA A 95 -9.93 4.77 -33.50
C ALA A 95 -10.66 5.57 -34.60
N ASP A 96 -10.79 5.01 -35.80
CA ASP A 96 -11.46 5.63 -36.96
C ASP A 96 -10.95 7.04 -37.28
N LYS A 97 -9.62 7.23 -37.23
CA LYS A 97 -8.94 8.51 -37.46
C LYS A 97 -9.33 9.62 -36.47
N ASN A 98 -9.68 9.25 -35.25
CA ASN A 98 -9.98 10.19 -34.17
C ASN A 98 -8.70 10.75 -33.51
N ILE A 99 -8.59 12.09 -33.44
CA ILE A 99 -7.47 12.82 -32.85
C ILE A 99 -7.27 12.47 -31.37
N MET A 100 -8.34 12.14 -30.65
CA MET A 100 -8.30 11.78 -29.22
C MET A 100 -7.40 10.58 -28.94
N ALA A 101 -7.20 9.68 -29.90
CA ALA A 101 -6.34 8.51 -29.74
C ALA A 101 -4.84 8.87 -29.61
N LEU A 102 -4.45 10.08 -30.03
CA LEU A 102 -3.06 10.56 -29.98
C LEU A 102 -2.69 11.22 -28.65
N ILE A 103 -3.67 11.45 -27.79
CA ILE A 103 -3.46 12.09 -26.48
C ILE A 103 -2.52 11.21 -25.62
N PRO A 104 -1.41 11.78 -25.10
CA PRO A 104 -0.55 11.07 -24.14
C PRO A 104 -1.34 10.55 -22.93
N SER A 105 -1.34 9.24 -22.70
CA SER A 105 -2.00 8.61 -21.55
C SER A 105 -1.20 8.78 -20.24
N HIS A 106 -0.73 9.99 -19.94
CA HIS A 106 0.03 10.27 -18.71
C HIS A 106 -0.78 10.00 -17.44
N GLN A 107 -2.11 10.16 -17.50
CA GLN A 107 -3.01 9.85 -16.38
C GLN A 107 -3.03 8.37 -16.00
N LYS A 108 -2.62 7.47 -16.91
CA LYS A 108 -2.51 6.03 -16.62
C LYS A 108 -1.17 5.66 -15.97
N LYS A 109 -0.24 6.60 -15.84
CA LYS A 109 1.01 6.35 -15.11
C LYS A 109 0.68 6.32 -13.61
N GLY A 110 1.22 5.32 -12.89
CA GLY A 110 1.12 5.29 -11.44
C GLY A 110 1.80 6.51 -10.82
N ASN A 111 1.24 7.02 -9.72
CA ASN A 111 1.87 8.09 -8.95
C ASN A 111 3.22 7.60 -8.40
N ARG A 112 4.32 8.25 -8.79
CA ARG A 112 5.68 7.95 -8.31
C ARG A 112 6.14 8.91 -7.22
N GLU A 113 5.40 9.98 -6.98
CA GLU A 113 5.72 10.98 -5.98
C GLU A 113 4.99 10.64 -4.68
N ARG A 114 5.75 10.59 -3.58
CA ARG A 114 5.20 10.35 -2.25
C ARG A 114 4.53 11.63 -1.77
N GLU A 115 3.25 11.53 -1.43
CA GLU A 115 2.53 12.63 -0.77
C GLU A 115 2.97 12.71 0.70
N THR A 116 3.72 13.76 1.03
CA THR A 116 4.38 13.96 2.35
C THR A 116 3.56 14.87 3.27
N ALA A 117 2.49 15.51 2.79
CA ALA A 117 1.79 16.56 3.50
C ALA A 117 1.22 16.14 4.88
N THR A 118 0.90 14.85 5.04
CA THR A 118 0.35 14.32 6.30
C THR A 118 1.39 13.57 7.16
N ASP A 119 2.66 13.56 6.76
CA ASP A 119 3.71 12.80 7.45
C ASP A 119 3.95 13.31 8.88
N LYS A 120 3.85 14.62 9.12
CA LYS A 120 3.93 15.21 10.47
C LYS A 120 2.90 14.65 11.45
N PHE A 121 1.71 14.31 10.97
CA PHE A 121 0.65 13.72 11.79
C PHE A 121 0.86 12.22 11.97
N PHE A 122 1.44 11.56 10.97
CA PHE A 122 1.79 10.16 11.05
C PHE A 122 2.84 9.93 12.15
N GLU A 123 3.87 10.77 12.23
CA GLU A 123 4.91 10.70 13.27
C GLU A 123 4.30 10.83 14.68
N LYS A 124 3.44 11.82 14.90
CA LYS A 124 2.71 11.98 16.17
C LYS A 124 1.86 10.75 16.53
N ALA A 125 1.22 10.14 15.54
CA ALA A 125 0.44 8.92 15.75
C ALA A 125 1.33 7.70 16.00
N LEU A 126 2.52 7.67 15.41
CA LEU A 126 3.51 6.63 15.60
C LEU A 126 4.10 6.66 17.01
N GLU A 127 4.43 7.84 17.53
CA GLU A 127 4.86 8.01 18.94
C GLU A 127 3.84 7.43 19.90
N ARG A 128 2.54 7.69 19.67
CA ARG A 128 1.45 7.14 20.48
C ARG A 128 1.27 5.64 20.32
N TYR A 129 1.70 5.07 19.19
CA TYR A 129 1.64 3.63 18.92
C TYR A 129 2.81 2.87 19.56
N LEU A 130 4.01 3.45 19.57
CA LEU A 130 5.27 2.86 20.05
C LEU A 130 5.42 2.99 21.57
N VAL A 131 4.42 2.50 22.31
CA VAL A 131 4.40 2.50 23.78
C VAL A 131 4.08 1.11 24.34
N LYS A 132 4.48 0.88 25.61
CA LYS A 132 4.26 -0.38 26.33
C LYS A 132 2.79 -0.72 26.58
N GLU A 133 1.91 0.29 26.57
CA GLU A 133 0.46 0.10 26.66
C GLU A 133 -0.12 -0.65 25.45
N LYS A 134 0.65 -0.73 24.34
CA LYS A 134 0.30 -1.46 23.12
C LYS A 134 -1.08 -1.07 22.55
N PRO A 135 -1.39 0.21 22.34
CA PRO A 135 -2.62 0.61 21.66
C PRO A 135 -2.70 -0.02 20.26
N SER A 136 -3.93 -0.23 19.79
CA SER A 136 -4.16 -0.84 18.48
C SER A 136 -3.79 0.11 17.34
N VAL A 137 -3.47 -0.46 16.17
CA VAL A 137 -3.22 0.33 14.95
C VAL A 137 -4.45 1.18 14.59
N ALA A 138 -5.66 0.67 14.86
CA ALA A 138 -6.90 1.42 14.65
C ALA A 138 -7.01 2.65 15.57
N SER A 139 -6.56 2.53 16.83
CA SER A 139 -6.51 3.66 17.78
C SER A 139 -5.55 4.76 17.28
N ALA A 140 -4.33 4.35 16.89
CA ALA A 140 -3.34 5.28 16.34
C ALA A 140 -3.85 5.97 15.05
N TYR A 141 -4.53 5.22 14.18
CA TYR A 141 -5.15 5.77 12.97
C TYR A 141 -6.28 6.76 13.28
N LYS A 142 -7.12 6.48 14.28
CA LYS A 142 -8.18 7.41 14.72
C LYS A 142 -7.59 8.73 15.20
N PHE A 143 -6.50 8.66 15.97
CA PHE A 143 -5.75 9.84 16.42
C PHE A 143 -5.15 10.61 15.25
N TYR A 144 -4.45 9.93 14.34
CA TYR A 144 -3.93 10.53 13.09
C TYR A 144 -5.03 11.26 12.30
N LYS A 145 -6.16 10.59 12.06
CA LYS A 145 -7.28 11.16 11.29
C LYS A 145 -7.86 12.39 11.99
N GLY A 146 -7.96 12.36 13.33
CA GLY A 146 -8.39 13.51 14.12
C GLY A 146 -7.47 14.72 13.95
N LEU A 147 -6.15 14.51 13.97
CA LEU A 147 -5.18 15.60 13.75
C LEU A 147 -5.31 16.23 12.36
N VAL A 148 -5.52 15.41 11.32
CA VAL A 148 -5.72 15.90 9.94
C VAL A 148 -7.01 16.72 9.84
N ILE A 149 -8.09 16.30 10.50
CA ILE A 149 -9.36 17.03 10.52
C ILE A 149 -9.18 18.39 11.19
N ILE A 150 -8.56 18.43 12.38
CA ILE A 150 -8.32 19.67 13.13
C ILE A 150 -7.48 20.66 12.31
N GLU A 151 -6.47 20.16 11.58
CA GLU A 151 -5.67 21.02 10.72
C GLU A 151 -6.49 21.60 9.57
N ASN A 152 -7.32 20.77 8.91
CA ASN A 152 -8.17 21.25 7.83
C ASN A 152 -9.18 22.31 8.31
N ASP A 153 -9.71 22.18 9.53
CA ASP A 153 -10.59 23.20 10.13
C ASP A 153 -9.88 24.55 10.33
N SER A 154 -8.56 24.55 10.47
CA SER A 154 -7.75 25.76 10.70
C SER A 154 -7.22 26.42 9.42
N VAL A 155 -7.26 25.75 8.28
CA VAL A 155 -6.64 26.20 7.02
C VAL A 155 -7.70 26.70 6.04
N VAL A 156 -7.57 27.95 5.60
CA VAL A 156 -8.34 28.47 4.45
C VAL A 156 -7.60 28.08 3.18
N GLY A 157 -7.97 26.96 2.56
CA GLY A 157 -7.26 26.43 1.39
C GLY A 157 -7.76 25.06 0.93
N SER A 158 -6.88 24.28 0.30
CA SER A 158 -7.18 22.91 -0.11
C SER A 158 -7.02 21.92 1.04
N ASP A 159 -8.08 21.14 1.33
CA ASP A 159 -8.06 20.13 2.38
C ASP A 159 -6.96 19.09 2.19
N LEU A 160 -6.25 18.79 3.28
CA LEU A 160 -5.33 17.66 3.34
C LEU A 160 -6.13 16.36 3.30
N LYS A 161 -5.75 15.47 2.38
CA LYS A 161 -6.34 14.14 2.31
C LYS A 161 -5.64 13.20 3.29
N PRO A 162 -6.34 12.63 4.28
CA PRO A 162 -5.76 11.64 5.15
C PRO A 162 -5.43 10.37 4.36
N LEU A 163 -4.37 9.68 4.77
CA LEU A 163 -4.07 8.34 4.29
C LEU A 163 -5.26 7.41 4.55
N THR A 164 -5.49 6.46 3.65
CA THR A 164 -6.43 5.37 3.94
C THR A 164 -5.90 4.50 5.07
N TYR A 165 -6.79 3.83 5.81
CA TYR A 165 -6.38 2.91 6.88
C TYR A 165 -5.37 1.87 6.40
N LYS A 166 -5.59 1.31 5.20
CA LYS A 166 -4.67 0.35 4.59
C LYS A 166 -3.29 0.95 4.33
N ALA A 167 -3.22 2.16 3.79
CA ALA A 167 -1.95 2.85 3.56
C ALA A 167 -1.22 3.18 4.87
N PHE A 168 -1.96 3.62 5.90
CA PHE A 168 -1.42 3.88 7.23
C PHE A 168 -0.87 2.61 7.89
N LYS A 169 -1.63 1.52 7.85
CA LYS A 169 -1.20 0.21 8.37
C LYS A 169 0.04 -0.29 7.63
N ASN A 170 0.05 -0.22 6.30
CA ASN A 170 1.21 -0.63 5.51
C ASN A 170 2.48 0.16 5.89
N ARG A 171 2.36 1.44 6.24
CA ARG A 171 3.51 2.22 6.72
C ARG A 171 4.02 1.71 8.06
N ILE A 172 3.14 1.34 9.00
CA ILE A 172 3.53 0.73 10.28
C ILE A 172 4.16 -0.64 10.07
N ASP A 173 3.57 -1.48 9.20
CA ASP A 173 4.05 -2.84 8.93
C ASP A 173 5.44 -2.82 8.26
N ASN A 174 5.77 -1.75 7.54
CA ASN A 174 7.08 -1.56 6.90
C ASN A 174 8.16 -0.98 7.86
N LEU A 175 7.83 -0.66 9.11
CA LEU A 175 8.82 -0.21 10.08
C LEU A 175 9.78 -1.36 10.46
N PRO A 176 11.00 -1.03 10.95
CA PRO A 176 11.90 -2.02 11.52
C PRO A 176 11.21 -2.78 12.68
N GLN A 177 10.78 -4.00 12.42
CA GLN A 177 9.94 -4.76 13.35
C GLN A 177 10.63 -5.04 14.70
N TYR A 178 11.96 -5.14 14.71
CA TYR A 178 12.75 -5.26 15.92
C TYR A 178 12.61 -4.03 16.83
N GLU A 179 12.69 -2.80 16.28
CA GLU A 179 12.53 -1.56 17.05
C GLU A 179 11.09 -1.41 17.58
N VAL A 180 10.10 -1.76 16.73
CA VAL A 180 8.69 -1.81 17.14
C VAL A 180 8.51 -2.77 18.31
N MET A 181 9.18 -3.93 18.27
CA MET A 181 9.10 -4.92 19.34
C MET A 181 9.80 -4.47 20.62
N ILE A 182 10.94 -3.77 20.53
CA ILE A 182 11.60 -3.16 21.69
C ILE A 182 10.66 -2.16 22.36
N ALA A 183 10.06 -1.24 21.60
CA ALA A 183 9.21 -0.20 22.15
C ALA A 183 7.95 -0.77 22.83
N ARG A 184 7.35 -1.80 22.23
CA ARG A 184 6.07 -2.36 22.66
C ARG A 184 6.20 -3.52 23.66
N TYR A 185 7.18 -4.39 23.51
CA TYR A 185 7.34 -5.63 24.30
C TYR A 185 8.61 -5.65 25.16
N GLY A 186 9.55 -4.74 24.90
CA GLY A 186 10.83 -4.68 25.61
C GLY A 186 11.93 -5.50 24.96
N LYS A 187 13.17 -5.15 25.30
CA LYS A 187 14.38 -5.67 24.65
C LYS A 187 14.47 -7.20 24.73
N ARG A 188 14.28 -7.80 25.91
CA ARG A 188 14.39 -9.26 26.10
C ARG A 188 13.49 -10.04 25.14
N LEU A 189 12.24 -9.63 24.99
CA LEU A 189 11.29 -10.31 24.10
C LEU A 189 11.62 -10.06 22.64
N ALA A 190 12.07 -8.86 22.28
CA ALA A 190 12.55 -8.55 20.94
C ALA A 190 13.76 -9.41 20.57
N ASP A 191 14.74 -9.51 21.47
CA ASP A 191 15.94 -10.35 21.28
C ASP A 191 15.54 -11.80 21.07
N ILE A 192 14.61 -12.36 21.87
CA ILE A 192 14.14 -13.74 21.71
C ILE A 192 13.47 -13.95 20.34
N ALA A 193 12.64 -13.02 19.89
CA ALA A 193 11.88 -13.16 18.65
C ALA A 193 12.71 -12.94 17.38
N PHE A 194 13.73 -12.07 17.45
CA PHE A 194 14.56 -11.70 16.30
C PHE A 194 15.98 -12.27 16.34
N ASN A 195 16.40 -12.91 17.43
CA ASN A 195 17.65 -13.66 17.43
C ASN A 195 17.54 -14.76 16.37
N LYS A 196 18.50 -14.75 15.45
CA LYS A 196 18.78 -15.92 14.63
C LYS A 196 19.22 -17.02 15.59
N VAL A 197 18.38 -18.05 15.72
CA VAL A 197 18.83 -19.32 16.27
C VAL A 197 19.78 -19.90 15.23
N GLU A 198 21.09 -19.72 15.42
CA GLU A 198 22.06 -20.52 14.68
C GLU A 198 21.76 -21.99 14.96
N GLY A 199 21.80 -22.80 13.90
CA GLY A 199 21.53 -24.22 14.02
C GLY A 199 22.46 -24.83 15.07
N HIS A 200 21.88 -25.36 16.15
CA HIS A 200 22.65 -26.05 17.18
C HIS A 200 23.39 -27.22 16.53
N ARG A 201 24.67 -27.37 16.83
CA ARG A 201 25.44 -28.54 16.39
C ARG A 201 24.86 -29.77 17.06
N ARG A 202 24.40 -30.74 16.26
CA ARG A 202 23.87 -32.00 16.77
C ARG A 202 24.97 -32.78 17.50
N PRO A 203 24.66 -33.43 18.63
CA PRO A 203 25.58 -34.35 19.27
C PRO A 203 25.88 -35.53 18.31
N THR A 204 27.10 -36.05 18.41
CA THR A 204 27.64 -37.16 17.61
C THR A 204 27.78 -38.46 18.40
N ARG A 205 27.73 -38.39 19.73
CA ARG A 205 27.84 -39.54 20.64
C ARG A 205 26.76 -39.49 21.72
N VAL A 206 26.44 -40.66 22.25
CA VAL A 206 25.52 -40.83 23.37
C VAL A 206 26.05 -40.08 24.60
N LEU A 207 25.17 -39.39 25.32
CA LEU A 207 25.48 -38.54 26.48
C LEU A 207 26.49 -37.40 26.19
N GLU A 208 26.72 -37.02 24.92
CA GLU A 208 27.60 -35.90 24.58
C GLU A 208 27.02 -34.55 25.03
N LYS A 209 25.69 -34.45 25.08
CA LYS A 209 24.97 -33.28 25.59
C LYS A 209 23.76 -33.74 26.38
N VAL A 210 23.64 -33.22 27.60
CA VAL A 210 22.53 -33.52 28.52
C VAL A 210 21.93 -32.19 28.96
N GLU A 211 20.61 -32.10 28.90
CA GLU A 211 19.85 -30.99 29.47
C GLU A 211 19.44 -31.37 30.89
N ILE A 212 19.69 -30.46 31.83
CA ILE A 212 19.36 -30.64 33.24
C ILE A 212 18.26 -29.64 33.55
N ASP A 213 17.12 -30.13 34.01
CA ASP A 213 16.04 -29.29 34.51
C ASP A 213 15.75 -29.59 35.98
N HIS A 214 15.43 -28.52 36.72
CA HIS A 214 15.05 -28.57 38.13
C HIS A 214 13.62 -28.03 38.26
N THR A 215 12.65 -28.92 38.43
CA THR A 215 11.24 -28.53 38.58
C THR A 215 10.79 -28.72 40.02
N PRO A 216 10.40 -27.65 40.74
CA PRO A 216 9.69 -27.78 42.02
C PRO A 216 8.34 -28.48 41.79
N LEU A 217 8.09 -29.59 42.47
CA LEU A 217 6.82 -30.31 42.38
C LEU A 217 5.77 -29.69 43.29
N ASP A 218 4.51 -29.70 42.86
CA ASP A 218 3.37 -29.27 43.67
C ASP A 218 2.88 -30.39 44.59
N LEU A 219 3.82 -30.94 45.36
CA LEU A 219 3.60 -31.99 46.36
C LEU A 219 4.24 -31.55 47.68
N THR A 220 3.65 -31.91 48.81
CA THR A 220 4.26 -31.71 50.14
C THR A 220 4.80 -33.06 50.61
N LEU A 221 6.10 -33.14 50.86
CA LEU A 221 6.70 -34.31 51.48
C LEU A 221 6.38 -34.35 52.97
N LEU A 222 6.04 -35.54 53.46
CA LEU A 222 5.89 -35.84 54.88
C LEU A 222 7.06 -36.72 55.31
N ASP A 223 7.55 -36.51 56.53
CA ASP A 223 8.50 -37.41 57.17
C ASP A 223 7.84 -38.76 57.49
N ASP A 224 8.49 -39.87 57.10
CA ASP A 224 7.92 -41.22 57.21
C ASP A 224 7.68 -41.68 58.66
N GLU A 225 8.43 -41.15 59.63
CA GLU A 225 8.30 -41.50 61.04
C GLU A 225 7.45 -40.48 61.80
N LEU A 226 7.82 -39.20 61.69
CA LEU A 226 7.24 -38.12 62.48
C LEU A 226 5.97 -37.51 61.86
N HIS A 227 5.66 -37.83 60.60
CA HIS A 227 4.51 -37.28 59.85
C HIS A 227 4.50 -35.75 59.78
N ILE A 228 5.68 -35.12 59.84
CA ILE A 228 5.86 -33.67 59.78
C ILE A 228 6.11 -33.26 58.32
N PRO A 229 5.54 -32.12 57.84
CA PRO A 229 5.82 -31.64 56.49
C PRO A 229 7.27 -31.16 56.33
N LEU A 230 8.00 -31.76 55.39
CA LEU A 230 9.38 -31.40 55.01
C LEU A 230 9.45 -30.32 53.93
N GLY A 231 8.33 -30.04 53.25
CA GLY A 231 8.21 -29.01 52.22
C GLY A 231 8.04 -29.57 50.80
N ARG A 232 8.30 -28.72 49.80
CA ARG A 232 8.14 -29.06 48.38
C ARG A 232 9.42 -29.66 47.81
N PRO A 233 9.37 -30.87 47.21
CA PRO A 233 10.55 -31.45 46.60
C PRO A 233 10.86 -30.78 45.27
N THR A 234 12.15 -30.81 44.89
CA THR A 234 12.60 -30.40 43.56
C THR A 234 12.99 -31.66 42.78
N LEU A 235 12.29 -31.95 41.69
CA LEU A 235 12.68 -33.01 40.78
C LEU A 235 13.82 -32.51 39.89
N THR A 236 14.93 -33.22 39.91
CA THR A 236 16.04 -32.99 38.97
C THR A 236 16.04 -34.10 37.94
N MET A 237 15.91 -33.74 36.66
CA MET A 237 15.89 -34.69 35.55
C MET A 237 17.02 -34.37 34.58
N LEU A 238 17.67 -35.42 34.07
CA LEU A 238 18.73 -35.34 33.08
C LEU A 238 18.22 -36.01 31.81
N VAL A 239 18.13 -35.25 30.72
CA VAL A 239 17.59 -35.72 29.43
C VAL A 239 18.67 -35.60 28.36
N GLU A 240 18.87 -36.67 27.59
CA GLU A 240 19.78 -36.69 26.46
C GLU A 240 19.25 -35.83 25.29
N CYS A 241 20.10 -34.96 24.74
CA CYS A 241 19.72 -34.13 23.59
C CYS A 241 19.84 -34.94 22.27
N ILE A 242 18.83 -34.85 21.40
CA ILE A 242 18.79 -35.46 20.06
C ILE A 242 19.17 -34.44 18.97
#